data_AF-A0A7Y8UWY3-F1
#
_entry.id   AF-A0A7Y8UWY3-F1
#
_cell.length_a   1.000
_cell.length_b   1.000
_cell.length_c   1.000
_cell.angle_alpha   90.00
_cell.angle_beta   90.00
_cell.angle_gamma   90.00
#
_symmetry.space_group_name_H-M   'P 1'
#
loop_
_entity.id
_entity.type
_entity.pdbx_description
1 polymer ?
#
loop_
_entity_poly.entity_id
_entity_poly.type
_entity_poly.pdbx_seq_one_letter_code
_entity_poly.pdbx_strand_id
1 'polypeptide(L)'
;MNRGDIFKNYELGNKLSETRDLGFVCNQVIHSFVFELALGESDALDGVFLTSDQKRANRLYYIPMSLIIDVFRMVGLDYPSELHLARDLKTRQWKGAAS
;
A
#
# COMPACT_ATOMS: atom_id res chain seq x y z
N MET A 1 7.26 -24.82 -2.38
CA MET A 1 7.96 -23.51 -2.39
C MET A 1 7.65 -22.84 -1.06
N ASN A 2 8.67 -22.55 -0.23
CA ASN A 2 8.48 -21.83 1.02
C ASN A 2 8.21 -20.36 0.69
N ARG A 3 7.11 -19.79 1.18
CA ARG A 3 6.62 -18.47 0.77
C ARG A 3 7.44 -17.32 1.36
N GLY A 4 7.97 -17.47 2.57
CA GLY A 4 8.70 -16.41 3.28
C GLY A 4 10.19 -16.30 2.91
N ASP A 5 10.74 -17.27 2.17
CA ASP A 5 12.15 -17.23 1.78
C ASP A 5 12.35 -16.38 0.51
N ILE A 6 12.28 -15.06 0.67
CA ILE A 6 12.38 -14.11 -0.44
C ILE A 6 13.74 -14.15 -1.14
N PHE A 7 14.83 -14.47 -0.40
CA PHE A 7 16.18 -14.57 -0.94
C PHE A 7 16.36 -15.75 -1.89
N LYS A 8 15.61 -16.84 -1.67
CA LYS A 8 15.59 -17.99 -2.57
C LYS A 8 14.68 -17.79 -3.78
N ASN A 9 13.64 -16.97 -3.63
CA ASN A 9 12.57 -16.86 -4.62
C ASN A 9 12.74 -15.66 -5.59
N TYR A 10 13.56 -14.66 -5.25
CA TYR A 10 13.70 -13.42 -6.02
C TYR A 10 15.16 -12.93 -6.09
N GLU A 11 15.51 -12.24 -7.19
CA GLU A 11 16.80 -11.57 -7.33
C GLU A 11 16.75 -10.16 -6.69
N LEU A 12 17.46 -9.96 -5.59
CA LEU A 12 17.49 -8.69 -4.84
C LEU A 12 18.61 -7.73 -5.26
N GLY A 13 19.56 -8.18 -6.08
CA GLY A 13 20.74 -7.39 -6.47
C GLY A 13 20.46 -6.29 -7.49
N ASN A 14 19.35 -6.38 -8.23
CA ASN A 14 18.99 -5.44 -9.29
C ASN A 14 17.75 -4.63 -8.88
N LYS A 15 17.95 -3.39 -8.44
CA LYS A 15 16.86 -2.49 -8.05
C LYS A 15 16.36 -1.70 -9.25
N LEU A 16 15.09 -1.91 -9.61
CA LEU A 16 14.36 -1.02 -10.52
C LEU A 16 13.45 -0.12 -9.70
N SER A 17 13.46 1.18 -10.01
CA SER A 17 12.53 2.15 -9.41
C SER A 17 11.38 2.42 -10.38
N GLU A 18 10.15 2.29 -9.92
CA GLU A 18 8.96 2.68 -10.69
C GLU A 18 8.04 3.55 -9.83
N THR A 19 7.34 4.50 -10.45
CA THR A 19 6.29 5.29 -9.79
C THR A 19 4.94 4.62 -10.04
N ARG A 20 4.14 4.49 -8.98
CA ARG A 20 2.80 3.90 -9.00
C ARG A 20 1.86 4.76 -8.18
N ASP A 21 0.57 4.74 -8.52
CA ASP A 21 -0.44 5.38 -7.71
C ASP A 21 -0.65 4.64 -6.37
N LEU A 22 -1.25 5.33 -5.40
CA LEU A 22 -1.51 4.78 -4.09
C LEU A 22 -2.48 3.59 -4.13
N GLY A 23 -3.45 3.60 -5.06
CA GLY A 23 -4.39 2.50 -5.25
C GLY A 23 -3.69 1.20 -5.60
N PHE A 24 -2.70 1.25 -6.50
CA PHE A 24 -1.84 0.12 -6.82
C PHE A 24 -1.11 -0.41 -5.58
N VAL A 25 -0.49 0.48 -4.80
CA VAL A 25 0.23 0.09 -3.57
C VAL A 25 -0.70 -0.59 -2.57
N CYS A 26 -1.85 0.03 -2.28
CA CYS A 26 -2.86 -0.52 -1.39
C CYS A 26 -3.37 -1.88 -1.86
N ASN A 27 -3.62 -2.03 -3.16
CA ASN A 27 -4.03 -3.30 -3.75
C ASN A 27 -2.97 -4.40 -3.53
N GLN A 28 -1.68 -4.06 -3.67
CA GLN A 28 -0.60 -5.01 -3.44
C GLN A 28 -0.46 -5.40 -1.95
N VAL A 29 -0.79 -4.50 -1.03
CA VAL A 29 -0.81 -4.77 0.42
C VAL A 29 -2.01 -5.65 0.80
N ILE A 30 -3.23 -5.29 0.39
CA ILE A 30 -4.46 -6.03 0.75
C ILE A 30 -4.45 -7.44 0.13
N HIS A 31 -3.87 -7.59 -1.06
CA HIS A 31 -3.74 -8.87 -1.76
C HIS A 31 -2.31 -9.44 -1.69
N SER A 32 -1.54 -9.08 -0.66
CA SER A 32 -0.17 -9.56 -0.52
C SER A 32 -0.14 -11.08 -0.32
N PHE A 33 0.63 -11.75 -1.16
CA PHE A 33 1.00 -13.16 -1.01
C PHE A 33 2.30 -13.33 -0.21
N VAL A 34 3.26 -12.41 -0.41
CA VAL A 34 4.43 -12.22 0.46
C VAL A 34 4.29 -10.86 1.10
N PHE A 35 4.50 -10.80 2.41
CA PHE A 35 4.60 -9.58 3.20
C PHE A 35 5.69 -9.81 4.25
N GLU A 36 6.89 -9.31 4.01
CA GLU A 36 8.05 -9.50 4.87
C GLU A 36 8.62 -8.15 5.30
N LEU A 37 9.02 -8.04 6.56
CA LEU A 37 9.65 -6.84 7.08
C LEU A 37 11.11 -6.79 6.61
N ALA A 38 11.54 -5.62 6.14
CA ALA A 38 12.93 -5.35 5.84
C ALA A 38 13.56 -4.65 7.04
N LEU A 39 14.56 -5.29 7.64
CA LEU A 39 15.35 -4.72 8.73
C LEU A 39 16.65 -4.15 8.15
N GLY A 40 16.98 -2.92 8.56
CA GLY A 40 18.22 -2.25 8.21
C GLY A 40 19.41 -2.72 9.05
N GLU A 41 20.56 -2.08 8.88
CA GLU A 41 21.83 -2.46 9.52
C GLU A 41 21.77 -2.47 11.06
N SER A 42 20.90 -1.66 11.66
CA SER A 42 20.71 -1.57 13.11
C SER A 42 19.55 -2.42 13.64
N ASP A 43 19.07 -3.40 12.87
CA ASP A 43 17.88 -4.20 13.16
C ASP A 43 16.58 -3.36 13.29
N ALA A 44 16.64 -2.12 12.81
CA ALA A 44 15.49 -1.21 12.76
C ALA A 44 14.64 -1.50 11.52
N LEU A 45 13.33 -1.33 11.63
CA LEU A 45 12.41 -1.46 10.49
C LEU A 45 12.71 -0.39 9.43
N ASP A 46 13.22 -0.83 8.29
CA ASP A 46 13.61 0.02 7.17
C ASP A 46 12.53 0.07 6.08
N GLY A 47 11.73 -0.99 5.97
CA GLY A 47 10.62 -1.05 5.03
C GLY A 47 9.94 -2.40 4.98
N VAL A 48 9.22 -2.67 3.89
CA VAL A 48 8.55 -3.95 3.67
C VAL A 48 8.78 -4.44 2.25
N PHE A 49 8.96 -5.76 2.13
CA PHE A 49 8.91 -6.46 0.87
C PHE A 49 7.52 -7.04 0.66
N LEU A 50 6.95 -6.80 -0.53
CA LEU A 50 5.63 -7.30 -0.87
C LEU A 50 5.51 -7.77 -2.31
N THR A 51 4.67 -8.78 -2.50
CA THR A 51 4.17 -9.17 -3.82
C THR A 51 2.74 -9.66 -3.68
N SER A 52 1.91 -9.40 -4.69
CA SER A 52 0.57 -9.98 -4.76
C SER A 52 0.58 -11.35 -5.43
N ASP A 53 -0.45 -12.15 -5.17
CA ASP A 53 -0.57 -13.52 -5.71
C ASP A 53 -0.60 -13.54 -7.25
N GLN A 54 -1.24 -12.54 -7.87
CA GLN A 54 -1.29 -12.40 -9.33
C GLN A 54 0.08 -12.10 -9.96
N LYS A 55 1.02 -11.52 -9.20
CA LYS A 55 2.37 -11.16 -9.66
C LYS A 55 3.48 -12.04 -9.08
N ARG A 56 3.11 -13.11 -8.37
CA ARG A 56 4.00 -14.00 -7.60
C ARG A 56 5.22 -14.53 -8.36
N ALA A 57 5.17 -14.59 -9.70
CA ALA A 57 6.28 -15.10 -10.51
C ALA A 57 7.28 -14.02 -10.97
N ASN A 58 6.93 -12.72 -10.95
CA ASN A 58 7.63 -11.73 -11.78
C ASN A 58 8.24 -10.54 -11.04
N ARG A 59 7.69 -10.08 -9.91
CA ARG A 59 8.18 -8.85 -9.25
C ARG A 59 8.02 -8.86 -7.75
N LEU A 60 9.10 -8.59 -7.03
CA LEU A 60 9.10 -8.26 -5.62
C LEU A 60 9.21 -6.73 -5.47
N TYR A 61 8.30 -6.14 -4.71
CA TYR A 61 8.31 -4.72 -4.41
C TYR A 61 8.95 -4.47 -3.06
N TYR A 62 9.75 -3.42 -2.97
CA TYR A 62 10.23 -2.88 -1.70
C TYR A 62 9.62 -1.50 -1.50
N ILE A 63 8.99 -1.29 -0.35
CA ILE A 63 8.44 0.01 0.05
C ILE A 63 9.21 0.49 1.28
N PRO A 64 9.91 1.63 1.19
CA PRO A 64 10.63 2.18 2.32
C PRO A 64 9.65 2.68 3.39
N MET A 65 10.05 2.56 4.66
CA MET A 65 9.22 2.95 5.79
C MET A 65 8.86 4.44 5.76
N SER A 66 9.75 5.30 5.24
CA SER A 66 9.48 6.73 5.05
C SER A 66 8.24 6.97 4.18
N LEU A 67 8.09 6.24 3.07
CA LEU A 67 6.95 6.39 2.17
C LEU A 67 5.65 5.91 2.84
N ILE A 68 5.71 4.86 3.65
CA ILE A 68 4.55 4.39 4.42
C ILE A 68 4.09 5.47 5.41
N ILE A 69 5.03 6.09 6.12
CA ILE A 69 4.75 7.19 7.05
C ILE A 69 4.11 8.36 6.30
N ASP A 70 4.66 8.73 5.14
CA ASP A 70 4.14 9.84 4.34
C ASP A 70 2.72 9.56 3.84
N VAL A 71 2.43 8.34 3.40
CA VAL A 71 1.07 7.92 3.02
C VAL A 71 0.11 7.99 4.20
N PHE A 72 0.50 7.48 5.37
CA PHE A 72 -0.35 7.56 6.56
C PHE A 72 -0.59 8.98 7.04
N ARG A 73 0.41 9.87 6.93
CA ARG A 73 0.23 11.30 7.21
C ARG A 73 -0.69 11.95 6.19
N MET A 74 -0.52 11.66 4.90
CA MET A 74 -1.38 12.19 3.83
C MET A 74 -2.84 11.82 4.10
N VAL A 75 -3.13 10.54 4.27
CA VAL A 75 -4.51 10.05 4.46
C VAL A 75 -5.05 10.41 5.85
N GLY A 76 -4.22 10.35 6.89
CA GLY A 76 -4.64 10.63 8.27
C GLY A 76 -4.90 12.11 8.55
N LEU A 77 -4.24 13.02 7.82
CA LEU A 77 -4.50 14.46 7.89
C LEU A 77 -5.64 14.89 6.96
N ASP A 78 -5.99 14.08 5.97
CA ASP A 78 -7.15 14.26 5.09
C ASP A 78 -8.44 13.74 5.75
N TYR A 79 -8.69 14.21 6.98
CA TYR A 79 -9.90 13.87 7.72
C TYR A 79 -11.04 14.78 7.26
N PRO A 80 -12.17 14.24 6.77
CA PRO A 80 -13.29 15.06 6.33
C PRO A 80 -13.79 15.88 7.52
N SER A 81 -13.67 17.19 7.39
CA SER A 81 -14.07 18.12 8.45
C SER A 81 -15.53 18.52 8.34
N GLU A 82 -16.12 18.34 7.15
CA GLU A 82 -17.50 18.70 6.85
C GLU A 82 -18.20 17.64 5.98
N LEU A 83 -19.47 17.41 6.27
CA LEU A 83 -20.35 16.55 5.47
C LEU A 83 -21.54 17.37 4.99
N HIS A 84 -21.57 17.69 3.70
CA HIS A 84 -22.67 18.42 3.08
C HIS A 84 -23.72 17.44 2.55
N LEU A 85 -24.88 17.38 3.21
CA LEU A 85 -26.01 16.53 2.82
C LEU A 85 -27.12 17.37 2.20
N ALA A 86 -27.51 17.04 0.97
CA ALA A 86 -28.69 17.55 0.30
C ALA A 86 -29.76 16.45 0.19
N ARG A 87 -31.02 16.81 0.43
CA ARG A 87 -32.13 15.86 0.29
C ARG A 87 -32.63 15.83 -1.15
N ASP A 88 -32.59 14.67 -1.79
CA ASP A 88 -33.21 14.47 -3.10
C ASP A 88 -34.74 14.45 -2.94
N LEU A 89 -35.43 15.45 -3.50
CA LEU A 89 -36.89 15.57 -3.35
C LEU A 89 -37.67 14.51 -4.14
N LYS A 90 -37.06 13.89 -5.16
CA LYS A 90 -37.71 12.86 -5.98
C LYS A 90 -37.61 11.47 -5.33
N THR A 91 -36.42 11.10 -4.87
CA THR A 91 -36.19 9.77 -4.27
C THR A 91 -36.34 9.77 -2.75
N ARG A 92 -36.42 10.95 -2.13
CA ARG A 92 -36.40 11.19 -0.67
C ARG A 92 -35.13 10.72 0.04
N GLN A 93 -34.10 10.31 -0.71
CA GLN A 93 -32.81 9.89 -0.17
C GLN A 93 -31.89 11.08 0.09
N TRP A 94 -30.99 10.95 1.05
CA TRP A 94 -29.91 11.90 1.26
C TRP A 94 -28.81 11.65 0.23
N LYS A 95 -28.32 12.72 -0.40
CA LYS A 95 -27.14 12.73 -1.27
C LYS A 95 -26.12 13.68 -0.66
N GLY A 96 -24.87 13.28 -0.56
CA GLY A 96 -23.82 14.15 -0.09
C GLY A 96 -22.45 13.71 -0.56
N ALA A 97 -21.52 14.65 -0.47
CA ALA A 97 -20.10 14.42 -0.64
C ALA A 97 -19.42 14.81 0.67
N ALA A 98 -18.49 13.97 1.12
CA ALA A 98 -17.56 14.36 2.17
C ALA A 98 -16.46 15.21 1.53
N SER A 99 -16.04 16.27 2.22
CA SER A 99 -14.99 17.20 1.78
C SER A 99 -14.00 17.47 2.91
#